data_AF-Q94LX6-F1
#
_entry.id   AF-Q94LX6-F1
#
_cell.length_a   1.000
_cell.length_b   1.000
_cell.length_c   1.000
_cell.angle_alpha   90.00
_cell.angle_beta   90.00
_cell.angle_gamma   90.00
#
_symmetry.space_group_name_H-M   'P 1'
#
loop_
_entity.id
_entity.type
_entity.pdbx_description
1 polymer ?
#
loop_
_entity_poly.entity_id
_entity_poly.type
_entity_poly.pdbx_seq_one_letter_code
_entity_poly.pdbx_strand_id
1 'polypeptide(L)'
;LGWCIEWQVQDDYLDWEAVRCADVDEIANTIKERGMNNVLAKRIKDFLNRLVREHGNIDLEWLRDVPPDKAKEYLLSIRGLGLKSVECVRLLTLHHLAFPVDTNVGRIAVRLGWVPLQP
;
A
#
# COMPACT_ATOMS: atom_id res chain seq x y z
N LEU A 1 0.06 -25.36 -22.23
CA LEU A 1 0.97 -25.30 -21.06
C LEU A 1 0.41 -24.27 -20.08
N GLY A 2 -0.81 -24.55 -19.61
CA GLY A 2 -1.59 -23.65 -18.79
C GLY A 2 -1.22 -23.84 -17.33
N TRP A 3 -0.44 -22.90 -16.82
CA TRP A 3 -0.37 -22.58 -15.40
C TRP A 3 -1.12 -21.26 -15.25
N CYS A 4 -2.45 -21.32 -15.38
CA CYS A 4 -3.31 -20.23 -14.93
C CYS A 4 -3.21 -20.29 -13.41
N ILE A 5 -2.71 -19.24 -12.77
CA ILE A 5 -2.38 -19.25 -11.35
C ILE A 5 -3.65 -19.59 -10.58
N GLU A 6 -3.68 -20.79 -10.01
CA GLU A 6 -4.74 -21.26 -9.14
C GLU A 6 -4.55 -20.49 -7.83
N TRP A 7 -5.14 -19.30 -7.73
CA TRP A 7 -5.19 -18.49 -6.52
C TRP A 7 -6.11 -19.16 -5.49
N GLN A 8 -5.77 -20.38 -5.08
CA GLN A 8 -6.31 -20.95 -3.87
C GLN A 8 -5.59 -20.25 -2.72
N VAL A 9 -6.32 -19.36 -2.05
CA VAL A 9 -6.06 -19.02 -0.65
C VAL A 9 -6.25 -20.31 0.15
N GLN A 10 -5.25 -21.18 0.11
CA GLN A 10 -5.08 -22.28 1.03
C GLN A 10 -3.76 -22.01 1.73
N ASP A 11 -3.86 -21.73 3.02
CA ASP A 11 -2.89 -21.07 3.91
C ASP A 11 -2.77 -19.53 3.73
N ASP A 12 -2.56 -18.83 4.86
CA ASP A 12 -2.39 -17.37 5.00
C ASP A 12 -1.11 -16.83 4.31
N TYR A 13 -0.55 -17.58 3.35
CA TYR A 13 0.71 -17.27 2.69
C TYR A 13 0.47 -16.86 1.24
N LEU A 14 0.95 -15.66 0.88
CA LEU A 14 0.90 -15.13 -0.47
C LEU A 14 2.32 -15.05 -1.05
N ASP A 15 2.54 -15.70 -2.19
CA ASP A 15 3.79 -15.58 -2.93
C ASP A 15 3.82 -14.26 -3.73
N TRP A 16 4.45 -13.24 -3.15
CA TRP A 16 4.61 -11.94 -3.80
C TRP A 16 5.51 -11.95 -5.03
N GLU A 17 6.40 -12.93 -5.17
CA GLU A 17 7.25 -13.07 -6.35
C GLU A 17 6.45 -13.62 -7.53
N ALA A 18 5.53 -14.56 -7.26
CA ALA A 18 4.52 -14.98 -8.24
C ALA A 18 3.65 -13.80 -8.68
N VAL A 19 3.15 -12.97 -7.74
CA VAL A 19 2.39 -11.75 -8.08
C VAL A 19 3.22 -10.80 -8.95
N ARG A 20 4.51 -10.60 -8.65
CA ARG A 20 5.39 -9.72 -9.42
C ARG A 20 5.60 -10.22 -10.85
N CYS A 21 5.72 -11.53 -11.04
CA CYS A 21 5.94 -12.16 -12.34
C CYS A 21 4.66 -12.32 -13.17
N ALA A 22 3.50 -12.45 -12.54
CA ALA A 22 2.20 -12.62 -13.18
C ALA A 22 1.85 -11.46 -14.13
N ASP A 23 1.04 -11.72 -15.16
CA ASP A 23 0.61 -10.68 -16.08
C ASP A 23 -0.24 -9.60 -15.36
N VAL A 24 -0.15 -8.34 -15.81
CA VAL A 24 -0.92 -7.25 -15.19
C VAL A 24 -2.42 -7.51 -15.32
N ASP A 25 -2.88 -8.09 -16.42
CA ASP A 25 -4.29 -8.39 -16.66
C ASP A 25 -4.77 -9.52 -15.75
N GLU A 26 -3.89 -10.48 -15.41
CA GLU A 26 -4.18 -11.53 -14.44
C GLU A 26 -4.38 -10.94 -13.04
N ILE A 27 -3.43 -10.09 -12.58
CA ILE A 27 -3.56 -9.36 -11.31
C ILE A 27 -4.84 -8.53 -11.30
N ALA A 28 -5.13 -7.81 -12.39
CA ALA A 28 -6.31 -6.98 -12.51
C ALA A 28 -7.62 -7.80 -12.47
N ASN A 29 -7.64 -8.97 -13.08
CA ASN A 29 -8.80 -9.86 -13.04
C ASN A 29 -9.02 -10.43 -11.63
N THR A 30 -7.94 -10.79 -10.91
CA THR A 30 -8.01 -11.28 -9.52
C THR A 30 -8.61 -10.22 -8.58
N ILE A 31 -8.25 -8.95 -8.75
CA ILE A 31 -8.75 -7.86 -7.89
C ILE A 31 -9.93 -7.08 -8.50
N LYS A 32 -10.62 -7.64 -9.50
CA LYS A 32 -11.65 -6.94 -10.28
C LYS A 32 -12.79 -6.37 -9.43
N GLU A 33 -13.19 -7.06 -8.37
CA GLU A 33 -14.32 -6.68 -7.52
C GLU A 33 -14.07 -5.42 -6.70
N ARG A 34 -12.81 -5.04 -6.48
CA ARG A 34 -12.45 -3.85 -5.71
C ARG A 34 -12.72 -2.55 -6.49
N GLY A 35 -12.68 -2.59 -7.82
CA GLY A 35 -12.74 -1.42 -8.68
C GLY A 35 -11.39 -0.69 -8.85
N MET A 36 -11.22 0.00 -9.99
CA MET A 36 -9.94 0.55 -10.47
C MET A 36 -8.82 -0.51 -10.61
N ASN A 37 -9.20 -1.77 -10.79
CA ASN A 37 -8.32 -2.93 -10.83
C ASN A 37 -7.18 -2.79 -11.84
N ASN A 38 -7.43 -2.28 -13.05
CA ASN A 38 -6.38 -2.08 -14.06
C ASN A 38 -5.28 -1.09 -13.61
N VAL A 39 -5.67 -0.04 -12.88
CA VAL A 39 -4.71 0.96 -12.35
C VAL A 39 -3.96 0.38 -11.16
N LEU A 40 -4.64 -0.35 -10.29
CA LEU A 40 -4.03 -0.96 -9.12
C LEU A 40 -3.07 -2.08 -9.48
N ALA A 41 -3.43 -2.96 -10.42
CA ALA A 41 -2.58 -4.06 -10.87
C ALA A 41 -1.22 -3.53 -11.37
N LYS A 42 -1.26 -2.47 -12.19
CA LYS A 42 -0.04 -1.77 -12.63
C LYS A 42 0.76 -1.23 -11.45
N ARG A 43 0.10 -0.55 -10.50
CA ARG A 43 0.78 0.01 -9.31
C ARG A 43 1.39 -1.06 -8.40
N ILE A 44 0.69 -2.17 -8.18
CA ILE A 44 1.18 -3.31 -7.39
C ILE A 44 2.43 -3.88 -8.05
N LYS A 45 2.34 -4.20 -9.35
CA LYS A 45 3.48 -4.75 -10.10
C LYS A 45 4.66 -3.78 -10.15
N ASP A 46 4.42 -2.50 -10.40
CA ASP A 46 5.45 -1.45 -10.39
C ASP A 46 6.13 -1.34 -9.02
N PHE A 47 5.36 -1.45 -7.94
CA PHE A 47 5.88 -1.41 -6.58
C PHE A 47 6.74 -2.63 -6.25
N LEU A 48 6.28 -3.85 -6.56
CA LEU A 48 7.06 -5.07 -6.35
C LEU A 48 8.36 -5.07 -7.16
N ASN A 49 8.31 -4.64 -8.43
CA ASN A 49 9.51 -4.47 -9.26
C ASN A 49 10.46 -3.41 -8.71
N ARG A 50 9.93 -2.33 -8.14
CA ARG A 50 10.73 -1.31 -7.48
C ARG A 50 11.47 -1.89 -6.27
N LEU A 51 10.80 -2.66 -5.42
CA LEU A 51 11.42 -3.27 -4.25
C LEU A 51 12.59 -4.19 -4.64
N VAL A 52 12.36 -5.10 -5.58
CA VAL A 52 13.43 -6.00 -6.06
C VAL A 52 14.59 -5.21 -6.69
N ARG A 53 14.31 -4.15 -7.46
CA ARG A 53 15.36 -3.31 -8.05
C ARG A 53 16.19 -2.54 -7.02
N GLU A 54 15.56 -2.02 -5.98
CA GLU A 54 16.21 -1.14 -4.99
C GLU A 54 16.82 -1.90 -3.81
N HIS A 55 16.25 -3.06 -3.43
CA HIS A 55 16.60 -3.80 -2.23
C HIS A 55 16.98 -5.27 -2.49
N GLY A 56 16.77 -5.78 -3.71
CA GLY A 56 17.12 -7.16 -4.09
C GLY A 56 16.08 -8.21 -3.70
N ASN A 57 15.11 -7.88 -2.86
CA ASN A 57 14.01 -8.76 -2.44
C ASN A 57 12.70 -7.98 -2.24
N ILE A 58 11.60 -8.69 -2.01
CA ILE A 58 10.30 -8.10 -1.64
C ILE A 58 10.18 -8.12 -0.12
N ASP A 59 10.87 -7.19 0.54
CA ASP A 59 10.83 -7.01 1.99
C ASP A 59 10.78 -5.53 2.38
N LEU A 60 10.04 -5.23 3.45
CA LEU A 60 9.85 -3.90 4.02
C LEU A 60 10.16 -3.85 5.53
N GLU A 61 10.55 -4.96 6.15
CA GLU A 61 10.80 -5.01 7.60
C GLU A 61 11.90 -4.04 8.05
N TRP A 62 12.87 -3.75 7.18
CA TRP A 62 13.90 -2.73 7.40
C TRP A 62 13.35 -1.33 7.71
N LEU A 63 12.10 -1.02 7.34
CA LEU A 63 11.47 0.26 7.68
C LEU A 63 11.28 0.46 9.19
N ARG A 64 11.31 -0.60 10.01
CA ARG A 64 11.20 -0.50 11.47
C ARG A 64 12.43 0.15 12.11
N ASP A 65 13.59 0.00 11.49
CA ASP A 65 14.86 0.53 12.00
C ASP A 65 15.20 1.92 11.44
N VAL A 66 14.37 2.42 10.53
CA VAL A 66 14.55 3.72 9.86
C VAL A 66 13.93 4.84 10.70
N PRO A 67 14.58 6.02 10.83
CA PRO A 67 13.99 7.16 11.51
C PRO A 67 12.57 7.50 10.98
N PRO A 68 11.60 7.85 11.84
CA PRO A 68 10.19 7.99 11.46
C PRO A 68 9.90 8.94 10.29
N ASP A 69 10.71 10.00 10.13
CA ASP A 69 10.58 10.97 9.03
C ASP A 69 11.09 10.40 7.71
N LYS A 70 12.16 9.59 7.75
CA LYS A 70 12.71 8.92 6.57
C LYS A 70 11.82 7.77 6.10
N ALA A 71 11.22 7.02 7.04
CA ALA A 71 10.20 6.04 6.69
C ALA A 71 8.99 6.69 6.01
N LYS A 72 8.55 7.87 6.50
CA LYS A 72 7.47 8.66 5.88
C LYS A 72 7.84 9.11 4.47
N GLU A 73 9.03 9.68 4.29
CA GLU A 73 9.54 10.13 2.99
C GLU A 73 9.57 8.98 1.98
N TYR A 74 10.09 7.82 2.39
CA TYR A 74 10.12 6.62 1.56
C TYR A 74 8.71 6.16 1.18
N LEU A 75 7.80 6.03 2.14
CA LEU A 75 6.43 5.58 1.86
C LEU A 75 5.66 6.56 0.96
N LEU A 76 5.87 7.87 1.11
CA LEU A 76 5.29 8.90 0.24
C LEU A 76 5.88 8.88 -1.19
N SER A 77 7.10 8.37 -1.35
CA SER A 77 7.69 8.19 -2.68
C SER A 77 7.03 7.06 -3.49
N ILE A 78 6.24 6.19 -2.84
CA ILE A 78 5.56 5.07 -3.51
C ILE A 78 4.34 5.62 -4.27
N ARG A 79 4.38 5.50 -5.59
CA ARG A 79 3.30 5.95 -6.48
C ARG A 79 1.97 5.29 -6.10
N GLY A 80 1.02 6.12 -5.67
CA GLY A 80 -0.33 5.68 -5.30
C GLY A 80 -0.58 5.62 -3.80
N LEU A 81 0.45 5.78 -2.96
CA LEU A 81 0.27 6.05 -1.53
C LEU A 81 0.19 7.56 -1.30
N GLY A 82 -0.95 7.99 -0.73
CA GLY A 82 -1.13 9.37 -0.27
C GLY A 82 -0.87 9.49 1.23
N LEU A 83 -0.85 10.72 1.72
CA LEU A 83 -0.57 11.04 3.14
C LEU A 83 -1.41 10.20 4.11
N LYS A 84 -2.73 10.08 3.89
CA LYS A 84 -3.61 9.24 4.73
C LYS A 84 -3.10 7.81 4.85
N SER A 85 -2.80 7.17 3.71
CA SER A 85 -2.35 5.77 3.68
C SER A 85 -0.99 5.60 4.35
N VAL A 86 -0.07 6.53 4.12
CA VAL A 86 1.25 6.52 4.75
C VAL A 86 1.13 6.66 6.27
N GLU A 87 0.30 7.59 6.77
CA GLU A 87 0.07 7.73 8.20
C GLU A 87 -0.59 6.49 8.82
N CYS A 88 -1.46 5.78 8.09
CA CYS A 88 -2.01 4.50 8.54
C CYS A 88 -0.91 3.44 8.71
N VAL A 89 0.00 3.29 7.74
CA VAL A 89 1.13 2.34 7.83
C VAL A 89 2.06 2.71 8.99
N ARG A 90 2.39 4.01 9.11
CA ARG A 90 3.23 4.52 10.21
C ARG A 90 2.62 4.22 11.57
N LEU A 91 1.32 4.43 11.74
CA LEU A 91 0.63 4.20 13.01
C LEU A 91 0.46 2.71 13.32
N LEU A 92 -0.12 1.95 12.38
CA LEU A 92 -0.61 0.59 12.62
C LEU A 92 0.46 -0.49 12.46
N THR A 93 1.50 -0.25 11.65
CA THR A 93 2.52 -1.26 11.33
C THR A 93 3.88 -0.91 11.92
N LEU A 94 4.29 0.36 11.85
CA LEU A 94 5.59 0.82 12.34
C LEU A 94 5.53 1.36 13.79
N HIS A 95 4.34 1.48 14.37
CA HIS A 95 4.12 2.02 15.73
C HIS A 95 4.71 3.42 15.96
N HIS A 96 4.81 4.23 14.90
CA HIS A 96 5.21 5.62 14.99
C HIS A 96 4.06 6.48 15.54
N LEU A 97 4.41 7.61 16.18
CA LEU A 97 3.42 8.64 16.53
C LEU A 97 2.92 9.31 15.23
N ALA A 98 1.79 8.83 14.73
CA ALA A 98 1.19 9.21 13.46
C ALA A 98 -0.33 9.37 13.63
N PHE A 99 -0.94 10.27 12.85
CA PHE A 99 -2.38 10.56 12.95
C PHE A 99 -3.02 10.54 11.56
N PRO A 100 -3.51 9.37 11.09
CA PRO A 100 -4.19 9.27 9.80
C PRO A 100 -5.55 9.96 9.87
N VAL A 101 -5.69 11.07 9.14
CA VAL A 101 -6.96 11.79 8.99
C VAL A 101 -7.65 11.33 7.72
N ASP A 102 -8.85 10.79 7.88
CA ASP A 102 -9.75 10.51 6.76
C ASP A 102 -10.95 11.45 6.73
N THR A 103 -11.84 11.23 5.77
CA THR A 103 -13.05 12.04 5.59
C THR A 103 -13.92 12.08 6.85
N ASN A 104 -14.02 10.98 7.60
CA ASN A 104 -14.86 10.93 8.80
C ASN A 104 -14.18 11.66 9.96
N VAL A 105 -12.88 11.42 10.18
CA VAL A 105 -12.08 12.12 11.19
C VAL A 105 -12.09 13.63 10.93
N GLY A 106 -11.80 14.04 9.70
CA GLY A 106 -11.81 15.45 9.31
C GLY A 106 -13.19 16.09 9.50
N ARG A 107 -14.26 15.41 9.07
CA ARG A 107 -15.64 15.90 9.25
C ARG A 107 -16.01 16.06 10.72
N ILE A 108 -15.60 15.15 11.60
CA ILE A 108 -15.86 15.24 13.04
C ILE A 108 -15.06 16.39 13.64
N ALA A 109 -13.76 16.48 13.34
CA ALA A 109 -12.90 17.55 13.86
C ALA A 109 -13.43 18.95 13.50
N VAL A 110 -13.92 19.11 12.26
CA VAL A 110 -14.58 20.34 11.82
C VAL A 110 -15.89 20.59 12.58
N ARG A 111 -16.76 19.59 12.70
CA ARG A 111 -18.06 19.73 13.42
C ARG A 111 -17.90 20.04 14.90
N LEU A 112 -16.84 19.56 15.53
CA LEU A 112 -16.50 19.86 16.91
C LEU A 112 -15.78 21.20 17.09
N GLY A 113 -15.48 21.92 16.00
CA GLY A 113 -14.77 23.20 16.03
C GLY A 113 -13.28 23.09 16.35
N TRP A 114 -12.67 21.91 16.20
CA TRP A 114 -11.25 21.70 16.47
C TRP A 114 -10.34 22.18 15.34
N VAL A 115 -10.86 22.21 14.11
CA VAL A 115 -10.16 22.69 12.91
C VAL A 115 -11.13 23.57 12.11
N PRO A 116 -10.71 24.73 11.58
CA PRO A 116 -11.57 25.58 10.77
C PRO A 116 -11.98 24.89 9.46
N LEU A 117 -13.18 25.21 8.96
CA LEU A 117 -13.53 24.97 7.57
C LEU A 117 -12.60 25.84 6.71
N GLN A 118 -11.70 25.23 5.94
CA GLN A 118 -11.05 25.96 4.86
C GLN A 118 -12.13 26.23 3.78
N PRO A 119 -12.27 27.48 3.29
CA PRO A 119 -13.15 27.80 2.17
C PRO A 119 -12.73 27.10 0.87
#